data_AF-A0A948TWE3-F1
#
_entry.id   AF-A0A948TWE3-F1
#
_cell.length_a   1.000
_cell.length_b   1.000
_cell.length_c   1.000
_cell.angle_alpha   90.00
_cell.angle_beta   90.00
_cell.angle_gamma   90.00
#
_symmetry.space_group_name_H-M   'P 1'
#
loop_
_entity.id
_entity.type
_entity.pdbx_description
1 polymer ?
#
loop_
_entity_poly.entity_id
_entity_poly.type
_entity_poly.pdbx_seq_one_letter_code
_entity_poly.pdbx_strand_id
1 'polypeptide(L)'
;MKTLDIAVRSLLLAAIMGWSMAVFAQAALRDEIDLIETLKRQPPCCVIDARSDARRQQHALADALTYRPGLSIVPSATVIVVGDDNESALKVAESLAKQHPSKSIFAVRGGVTAWEFVRKALDKVSASSSGAPPAGVSFVIPKNTCESGTTLQILSSKPKAKP
;
A
#
# COMPACT_ATOMS: atom_id res chain seq x y z
N MET A 1 -19.70 0.04 -60.67
CA MET A 1 -20.20 0.88 -59.56
C MET A 1 -20.69 0.05 -58.35
N LYS A 2 -20.06 -1.09 -58.01
CA LYS A 2 -20.39 -1.91 -56.81
C LYS A 2 -19.23 -2.05 -55.82
N THR A 3 -18.01 -1.69 -56.24
CA THR A 3 -16.78 -1.80 -55.46
C THR A 3 -16.48 -0.56 -54.62
N LEU A 4 -17.09 0.59 -54.95
CA LEU A 4 -16.90 1.84 -54.20
C LEU A 4 -17.70 1.87 -52.88
N ASP A 5 -18.84 1.17 -52.82
CA ASP A 5 -19.69 1.08 -51.62
C ASP A 5 -19.09 0.25 -50.48
N ILE A 6 -18.27 -0.75 -50.81
CA ILE A 6 -17.68 -1.66 -49.81
C ILE A 6 -16.52 -0.98 -49.09
N ALA A 7 -15.68 -0.23 -49.81
CA ALA A 7 -14.55 0.49 -49.22
C ALA A 7 -15.01 1.59 -48.25
N VAL A 8 -16.09 2.30 -48.56
CA VAL A 8 -16.65 3.35 -47.70
C VAL A 8 -17.31 2.77 -46.45
N ARG A 9 -17.99 1.61 -46.56
CA ARG A 9 -18.56 0.90 -45.40
C ARG A 9 -17.48 0.30 -44.49
N SER A 10 -16.37 -0.19 -45.04
CA SER A 10 -15.25 -0.70 -44.25
C SER A 10 -14.47 0.40 -43.53
N LEU A 11 -14.41 1.62 -44.09
CA LEU A 11 -13.77 2.75 -43.43
C LEU A 11 -14.58 3.30 -42.24
N LEU A 12 -15.91 3.14 -42.27
CA LEU A 12 -16.82 3.60 -41.20
C LEU A 12 -16.86 2.67 -39.97
N LEU A 13 -16.61 1.36 -40.12
CA LEU A 13 -16.56 0.43 -38.98
C LEU A 13 -15.26 0.53 -38.17
N ALA A 14 -14.14 0.94 -38.79
CA ALA A 14 -12.84 1.06 -38.10
C ALA A 14 -12.76 2.31 -37.19
N ALA A 15 -13.61 3.31 -37.39
CA ALA A 15 -13.58 4.56 -36.62
C ALA A 15 -14.25 4.48 -35.23
N ILE A 16 -14.95 3.37 -34.91
CA ILE A 16 -15.77 3.26 -33.69
C ILE A 16 -15.11 2.39 -32.59
N MET A 17 -14.02 1.67 -32.89
CA MET A 17 -13.38 0.73 -31.94
C MET A 17 -12.23 1.32 -31.10
N GLY A 18 -12.11 2.64 -31.01
CA GLY A 18 -10.94 3.29 -30.40
C GLY A 18 -11.17 3.95 -29.04
N TRP A 19 -12.24 3.64 -28.31
CA TRP A 19 -12.45 4.20 -26.97
C TRP A 19 -12.01 3.16 -25.94
N SER A 20 -10.70 3.07 -25.74
CA SER A 20 -10.14 2.40 -24.57
C SER A 20 -10.71 3.10 -23.33
N MET A 21 -11.63 2.44 -22.63
CA MET A 21 -12.06 2.91 -21.31
C MET A 21 -10.83 2.92 -20.41
N ALA A 22 -10.24 4.09 -20.20
CA ALA A 22 -9.29 4.30 -19.13
C ALA A 22 -10.08 4.10 -17.84
N VAL A 23 -9.95 2.93 -17.21
CA VAL A 23 -10.42 2.68 -15.86
C VAL A 23 -9.54 3.53 -14.95
N PHE A 24 -9.95 4.76 -14.70
CA PHE A 24 -9.33 5.61 -13.70
C PHE A 24 -9.60 4.98 -12.33
N ALA A 25 -8.53 4.61 -11.62
CA ALA A 25 -8.64 4.16 -10.24
C ALA A 25 -9.06 5.37 -9.39
N GLN A 26 -10.38 5.53 -9.23
CA GLN A 26 -10.97 6.63 -8.47
C GLN A 26 -10.69 6.42 -6.98
N ALA A 27 -10.50 7.51 -6.25
CA ALA A 27 -10.38 7.45 -4.79
C ALA A 27 -11.61 6.74 -4.19
N ALA A 28 -11.39 5.85 -3.24
CA ALA A 28 -12.48 5.09 -2.63
C ALA A 28 -12.33 5.01 -1.11
N LEU A 29 -13.46 5.08 -0.41
CA LEU A 29 -13.55 4.80 1.01
C LEU A 29 -13.63 3.28 1.23
N ARG A 30 -12.68 2.71 1.98
CA ARG A 30 -12.56 1.27 2.22
C ARG A 30 -12.59 0.94 3.70
N ASP A 31 -13.24 -0.16 4.06
CA ASP A 31 -13.22 -0.71 5.41
C ASP A 31 -11.98 -1.58 5.66
N GLU A 32 -11.86 -2.08 6.89
CA GLU A 32 -10.72 -2.87 7.33
C GLU A 32 -10.53 -4.14 6.51
N ILE A 33 -11.62 -4.84 6.18
CA ILE A 33 -11.57 -6.12 5.47
C ILE A 33 -11.09 -5.90 4.04
N ASP A 34 -11.69 -4.94 3.34
CA ASP A 34 -11.28 -4.55 1.98
C ASP A 34 -9.81 -4.13 1.94
N LEU A 35 -9.37 -3.33 2.92
CA LEU A 35 -7.99 -2.86 2.99
C LEU A 35 -7.01 -4.00 3.27
N ILE A 36 -7.31 -4.91 4.19
CA ILE A 36 -6.45 -6.07 4.47
C ILE A 36 -6.32 -6.93 3.22
N GLU A 37 -7.43 -7.26 2.57
CA GLU A 37 -7.45 -8.10 1.38
C GLU A 37 -6.71 -7.47 0.19
N THR A 38 -6.79 -6.15 0.06
CA THR A 38 -6.09 -5.41 -0.99
C THR A 38 -4.59 -5.32 -0.71
N LEU A 39 -4.22 -4.99 0.54
CA LEU A 39 -2.83 -4.68 0.92
C LEU A 39 -1.99 -5.90 1.28
N LYS A 40 -2.59 -7.07 1.51
CA LYS A 40 -1.82 -8.30 1.79
C LYS A 40 -0.91 -8.75 0.64
N ARG A 41 -1.24 -8.35 -0.61
CA ARG A 41 -0.45 -8.70 -1.80
C ARG A 41 0.67 -7.70 -2.05
N GLN A 42 0.41 -6.44 -1.77
CA GLN A 42 1.38 -5.36 -1.93
C GLN A 42 1.14 -4.33 -0.82
N PRO A 43 2.12 -4.06 0.05
CA PRO A 43 1.97 -3.06 1.09
C PRO A 43 1.78 -1.67 0.47
N PRO A 44 1.12 -0.74 1.18
CA PRO A 44 0.96 0.62 0.69
C PRO A 44 2.34 1.29 0.58
N CYS A 45 2.49 2.21 -0.39
CA CYS A 45 3.74 2.96 -0.50
C CYS A 45 3.86 4.04 0.57
N CYS A 46 2.73 4.60 1.00
CA CYS A 46 2.68 5.59 2.05
C CYS A 46 1.29 5.68 2.68
N VAL A 47 1.30 6.13 3.93
CA VAL A 47 0.10 6.54 4.66
C VAL A 47 0.13 8.06 4.76
N ILE A 48 -0.99 8.69 4.46
CA ILE A 48 -1.20 10.13 4.57
C ILE A 48 -2.10 10.38 5.77
N ASP A 49 -1.57 11.07 6.78
CA ASP A 49 -2.32 11.53 7.93
C ASP A 49 -2.98 12.88 7.60
N ALA A 50 -4.26 12.82 7.26
CA ALA A 50 -5.12 13.95 6.90
C ALA A 50 -5.89 14.52 8.10
N ARG A 51 -5.62 14.04 9.32
CA ARG A 51 -6.25 14.53 10.54
C ARG A 51 -5.81 15.94 10.90
N SER A 52 -6.65 16.62 11.68
CA SER A 52 -6.33 17.89 12.31
C SER A 52 -5.10 17.78 13.22
N ASP A 53 -4.38 18.89 13.37
CA ASP A 53 -3.16 18.99 14.18
C ASP A 53 -3.40 18.50 15.63
N ALA A 54 -4.54 18.86 16.21
CA ALA A 54 -4.94 18.43 17.55
C ALA A 54 -5.01 16.90 17.67
N ARG A 55 -5.60 16.21 16.67
CA ARG A 55 -5.75 14.76 16.66
C ARG A 55 -4.43 14.05 16.39
N ARG A 56 -3.56 14.66 15.58
CA ARG A 56 -2.19 14.18 15.33
C ARG A 56 -1.30 14.29 16.56
N GLN A 57 -1.44 15.36 17.34
CA GLN A 57 -0.73 15.54 18.61
C GLN A 57 -1.20 14.56 19.69
N GLN A 58 -2.49 14.23 19.73
CA GLN A 58 -3.03 13.24 20.67
C GLN A 58 -2.50 11.83 20.43
N HIS A 59 -2.35 11.45 19.16
CA HIS A 59 -1.86 10.13 18.77
C HIS A 59 -1.19 10.19 17.41
N ALA A 60 0.13 10.08 17.38
CA ALA A 60 0.89 10.07 16.14
C ALA A 60 0.74 8.73 15.41
N LEU A 61 0.44 8.76 14.12
CA LEU A 61 0.49 7.56 13.28
C LEU A 61 1.93 7.28 12.86
N ALA A 62 2.45 6.11 13.23
CA ALA A 62 3.75 5.65 12.77
C ALA A 62 3.80 5.58 11.24
N ASP A 63 4.92 6.03 10.67
CA ASP A 63 5.24 6.03 9.24
C ASP A 63 4.23 6.76 8.33
N ALA A 64 3.46 7.69 8.90
CA ALA A 64 2.50 8.50 8.16
C ALA A 64 3.07 9.88 7.79
N LEU A 65 2.88 10.27 6.53
CA LEU A 65 3.16 11.61 6.05
C LEU A 65 2.00 12.53 6.41
N THR A 66 2.33 13.66 7.04
CA THR A 66 1.34 14.71 7.30
C THR A 66 0.79 15.29 5.98
N TYR A 67 -0.53 15.30 5.82
CA TYR A 67 -1.18 16.01 4.74
C TYR A 67 -1.00 17.51 4.88
N ARG A 68 -0.74 18.16 3.75
CA ARG A 68 -0.79 19.61 3.58
C ARG A 68 -1.20 19.91 2.14
N PRO A 69 -1.90 21.02 1.87
CA PRO A 69 -2.11 21.47 0.50
C PRO A 69 -0.79 21.56 -0.25
N GLY A 70 -0.75 21.03 -1.48
CA GLY A 70 0.49 20.95 -2.26
C GLY A 70 1.49 19.88 -1.81
N LEU A 71 1.09 18.94 -0.95
CA LEU A 71 1.89 17.75 -0.66
C LEU A 71 2.20 17.02 -1.98
N SER A 72 3.48 16.98 -2.35
CA SER A 72 3.97 16.25 -3.50
C SER A 72 4.41 14.85 -3.08
N ILE A 73 3.84 13.83 -3.71
CA ILE A 73 4.20 12.42 -3.54
C ILE A 73 4.46 11.80 -4.90
N VAL A 74 5.25 10.72 -4.93
CA VAL A 74 5.44 9.89 -6.13
C VAL A 74 5.02 8.47 -5.78
N PRO A 75 3.72 8.12 -5.90
CA PRO A 75 3.22 6.84 -5.43
C PRO A 75 3.77 5.67 -6.25
N SER A 76 4.52 4.79 -5.60
CA SER A 76 4.99 3.53 -6.20
C SER A 76 3.96 2.39 -6.08
N ALA A 77 3.06 2.49 -5.11
CA ALA A 77 1.99 1.54 -4.84
C ALA A 77 0.72 2.27 -4.37
N THR A 78 -0.18 1.56 -3.68
CA THR A 78 -1.39 2.13 -3.09
C THR A 78 -1.06 3.19 -2.04
N VAL A 79 -1.79 4.31 -2.06
CA VAL A 79 -1.73 5.37 -1.04
C VAL A 79 -2.91 5.20 -0.09
N ILE A 80 -2.65 5.28 1.21
CA ILE A 80 -3.69 5.22 2.24
C ILE A 80 -3.87 6.61 2.86
N VAL A 81 -5.12 7.04 3.05
CA VAL A 81 -5.46 8.32 3.65
C VAL A 81 -6.29 8.10 4.91
N VAL A 82 -5.80 8.61 6.04
CA VAL A 82 -6.49 8.53 7.34
C VAL A 82 -6.91 9.94 7.76
N GLY A 83 -8.22 10.16 7.88
CA GLY A 83 -8.80 11.44 8.31
C GLY A 83 -9.42 11.38 9.70
N ASP A 84 -9.94 12.52 10.15
CA ASP A 84 -10.68 12.61 11.42
C ASP A 84 -12.05 11.94 11.30
N ASP A 85 -12.62 11.98 10.10
CA ASP A 85 -13.88 11.37 9.71
C ASP A 85 -13.77 10.84 8.27
N ASN A 86 -14.78 10.09 7.84
CA ASN A 86 -14.77 9.45 6.53
C ASN A 86 -14.84 10.45 5.37
N GLU A 87 -15.55 11.56 5.55
CA GLU A 87 -15.76 12.57 4.52
C GLU A 87 -14.47 13.37 4.27
N SER A 88 -13.82 13.83 5.35
CA SER A 88 -12.53 14.53 5.26
C SER A 88 -11.43 13.64 4.68
N ALA A 89 -11.37 12.37 5.08
CA ALA A 89 -10.44 11.39 4.51
C ALA A 89 -10.67 11.20 2.99
N LEU A 90 -11.94 11.01 2.58
CA LEU A 90 -12.30 10.79 1.18
C LEU A 90 -11.99 12.02 0.33
N LYS A 91 -12.30 13.23 0.83
CA LYS A 91 -12.01 14.48 0.12
C LYS A 91 -10.51 14.66 -0.16
N VAL A 92 -9.65 14.31 0.81
CA VAL A 92 -8.20 14.32 0.61
C VAL A 92 -7.77 13.24 -0.38
N ALA A 93 -8.32 12.03 -0.28
CA ALA A 93 -8.03 10.96 -1.24
C ALA A 93 -8.41 11.34 -2.68
N GLU A 94 -9.57 11.96 -2.89
CA GLU A 94 -10.00 12.48 -4.20
C GLU A 94 -9.08 13.58 -4.73
N SER A 95 -8.63 14.49 -3.86
CA SER A 95 -7.66 15.53 -4.22
C SER A 95 -6.34 14.93 -4.71
N LEU A 96 -5.84 13.88 -4.03
CA LEU A 96 -4.63 13.19 -4.44
C LEU A 96 -4.85 12.36 -5.71
N ALA A 97 -6.03 11.76 -5.88
CA ALA A 97 -6.33 10.93 -7.06
C ALA A 97 -6.38 11.77 -8.34
N LYS A 98 -6.85 13.02 -8.25
CA LYS A 98 -6.77 13.98 -9.37
C LYS A 98 -5.33 14.29 -9.78
N GLN A 99 -4.39 14.29 -8.83
CA GLN A 99 -2.96 14.51 -9.09
C GLN A 99 -2.26 13.24 -9.61
N HIS A 100 -2.80 12.06 -9.27
CA HIS A 100 -2.23 10.75 -9.60
C HIS A 100 -3.29 9.80 -10.20
N PRO A 101 -3.81 10.07 -11.41
CA PRO A 101 -4.97 9.38 -11.98
C PRO A 101 -4.75 7.87 -12.25
N SER A 102 -3.50 7.42 -12.30
CA SER A 102 -3.14 6.01 -12.54
C SER A 102 -2.81 5.25 -11.24
N LYS A 103 -3.12 5.79 -10.07
CA LYS A 103 -2.71 5.24 -8.77
C LYS A 103 -3.94 4.98 -7.90
N SER A 104 -3.92 3.85 -7.19
CA SER A 104 -4.94 3.53 -6.21
C SER A 104 -4.74 4.36 -4.95
N ILE A 105 -5.77 5.11 -4.57
CA ILE A 105 -5.77 5.92 -3.35
C ILE A 105 -7.02 5.60 -2.55
N PHE A 106 -6.84 5.14 -1.31
CA PHE A 106 -7.95 4.73 -0.47
C PHE A 106 -8.03 5.57 0.79
N ALA A 107 -9.23 6.06 1.10
CA ALA A 107 -9.56 6.61 2.39
C ALA A 107 -9.96 5.48 3.35
N VAL A 108 -9.49 5.55 4.59
CA VAL A 108 -9.81 4.54 5.61
C VAL A 108 -11.12 4.88 6.30
N ARG A 109 -12.12 4.02 6.13
CA ARG A 109 -13.37 4.09 6.91
C ARG A 109 -13.06 3.80 8.37
N GLY A 110 -13.53 4.65 9.27
CA GLY A 110 -13.26 4.50 10.72
C GLY A 110 -11.90 5.07 11.17
N GLY A 111 -11.15 5.70 10.27
CA GLY A 111 -9.97 6.50 10.59
C GLY A 111 -8.84 5.69 11.24
N VAL A 112 -8.25 6.26 12.29
CA VAL A 112 -7.04 5.73 12.97
C VAL A 112 -7.25 4.33 13.51
N THR A 113 -8.34 4.09 14.23
CA THR A 113 -8.59 2.80 14.88
C THR A 113 -8.64 1.67 13.85
N ALA A 114 -9.36 1.90 12.75
CA ALA A 114 -9.44 0.98 11.62
C ALA A 114 -8.07 0.79 10.96
N TRP A 115 -7.33 1.88 10.71
CA TRP A 115 -6.00 1.79 10.10
C TRP A 115 -5.01 0.99 10.94
N GLU A 116 -5.00 1.19 12.26
CA GLU A 116 -4.12 0.43 13.15
C GLU A 116 -4.49 -1.05 13.24
N PHE A 117 -5.78 -1.36 13.16
CA PHE A 117 -6.24 -2.74 13.05
C PHE A 117 -5.73 -3.39 11.76
N VAL A 118 -5.88 -2.71 10.62
CA VAL A 118 -5.35 -3.16 9.31
C VAL A 118 -3.84 -3.39 9.38
N ARG A 119 -3.07 -2.42 9.91
CA ARG A 119 -1.61 -2.53 10.05
C ARG A 119 -1.21 -3.76 10.87
N LYS A 120 -1.82 -3.93 12.05
CA LYS A 120 -1.57 -5.10 12.92
C LYS A 120 -1.92 -6.42 12.22
N ALA A 121 -2.97 -6.45 11.39
CA ALA A 121 -3.34 -7.65 10.63
C ALA A 121 -2.32 -7.95 9.52
N LEU A 122 -1.86 -6.94 8.79
CA LEU A 122 -0.85 -7.08 7.72
C LEU A 122 0.52 -7.52 8.27
N ASP A 123 0.90 -7.04 9.45
CA ASP A 123 2.13 -7.47 10.12
C ASP A 123 2.12 -8.98 10.43
N LYS A 124 0.96 -9.52 10.85
CA LYS A 124 0.80 -10.97 11.09
C LYS A 124 0.90 -11.79 9.81
N VAL A 125 0.36 -11.29 8.70
CA VAL A 125 0.46 -11.95 7.39
C VAL A 125 1.92 -11.99 6.92
N SER A 126 2.65 -10.88 7.07
CA SER A 126 4.06 -10.79 6.73
C SER A 126 4.94 -11.68 7.61
N ALA A 127 4.67 -11.72 8.93
CA ALA A 127 5.40 -12.59 9.85
C ALA A 127 5.14 -14.08 9.58
N SER A 128 3.95 -14.43 9.08
CA SER A 128 3.57 -15.82 8.74
C SER A 128 4.16 -16.26 7.40
N SER A 129 4.44 -15.34 6.47
CA SER A 129 5.12 -15.66 5.20
C SER A 129 6.65 -15.69 5.32
N SER A 130 7.22 -15.14 6.40
CA SER A 130 8.66 -15.14 6.70
C SER A 130 9.09 -16.20 7.72
N GLY A 131 8.36 -17.31 7.84
CA GLY A 131 8.50 -18.32 8.91
C GLY A 131 9.81 -19.09 9.01
N ALA A 132 10.84 -18.80 8.20
CA ALA A 132 12.20 -19.26 8.43
C ALA A 132 13.20 -18.30 7.77
N PRO A 133 14.34 -17.97 8.42
CA PRO A 133 15.49 -17.48 7.67
C PRO A 133 15.79 -18.50 6.56
N PRO A 134 16.07 -18.06 5.30
CA PRO A 134 16.43 -19.00 4.26
C PRO A 134 17.59 -19.88 4.75
N ALA A 135 17.44 -21.20 4.64
CA ALA A 135 18.46 -22.13 5.11
C ALA A 135 19.83 -21.73 4.51
N GLY A 136 20.79 -21.39 5.36
CA GLY A 136 22.13 -20.97 4.94
C GLY A 136 22.50 -19.50 5.14
N VAL A 137 21.63 -18.65 5.70
CA VAL A 137 22.07 -17.29 6.11
C VAL A 137 22.92 -17.36 7.37
N SER A 138 24.24 -17.16 7.21
CA SER A 138 25.16 -16.92 8.31
C SER A 138 25.15 -15.43 8.64
N PHE A 139 24.76 -15.09 9.86
CA PHE A 139 24.91 -13.73 10.38
C PHE A 139 26.34 -13.55 10.88
N VAL A 140 27.14 -12.77 10.15
CA VAL A 140 28.51 -12.42 10.55
C VAL A 140 28.49 -11.07 11.26
N ILE A 141 28.82 -11.09 12.56
CA ILE A 141 29.03 -9.87 13.34
C ILE A 141 30.34 -9.21 12.86
N PRO A 142 30.34 -7.92 12.45
CA PRO A 142 31.55 -7.22 12.04
C PRO A 142 32.62 -7.24 13.14
N LYS A 143 33.89 -7.39 12.76
CA LYS A 143 35.06 -7.58 13.66
C LYS A 143 35.33 -6.45 14.69
N ASN A 144 34.49 -5.42 14.77
CA ASN A 144 34.68 -4.24 15.63
C ASN A 144 33.63 -4.09 16.76
N THR A 145 32.85 -5.13 17.09
CA THR A 145 31.99 -5.13 18.29
C THR A 145 32.74 -5.63 19.53
N CYS A 146 33.91 -5.08 19.83
CA CYS A 146 34.75 -5.49 20.97
C CYS A 146 34.21 -5.03 22.34
N GLU A 147 32.90 -4.92 22.53
CA GLU A 147 32.34 -4.91 23.87
C GLU A 147 32.21 -6.36 24.33
N SER A 148 33.01 -6.71 25.33
CA SER A 148 32.95 -8.03 25.96
C SER A 148 31.71 -8.09 26.84
N GLY A 149 30.67 -8.79 26.37
CA GLY A 149 29.46 -9.06 27.12
C GLY A 149 28.93 -10.46 26.77
N THR A 150 28.18 -11.07 27.69
CA THR A 150 27.62 -12.41 27.50
C THR A 150 26.68 -12.42 26.30
N THR A 151 26.92 -13.31 25.33
CA THR A 151 26.05 -13.48 24.16
C THR A 151 24.62 -13.78 24.58
N LEU A 152 23.68 -12.91 24.19
CA LEU A 152 22.26 -13.03 24.52
C LEU A 152 21.59 -14.28 23.93
N GLN A 153 22.14 -14.86 22.86
CA GLN A 153 21.56 -16.06 22.25
C GLN A 153 22.59 -16.85 21.45
N ILE A 154 22.76 -18.13 21.79
CA ILE A 154 23.53 -19.09 21.00
C ILE A 154 22.55 -20.08 20.38
N LEU A 155 22.34 -19.98 19.06
CA LEU A 155 21.51 -20.92 18.32
C LEU A 155 22.40 -22.05 17.77
N SER A 156 22.22 -23.27 18.29
CA SER A 156 22.87 -24.47 17.77
C SER A 156 21.89 -25.32 16.97
N SER A 157 22.11 -25.42 15.65
CA SER A 157 21.44 -26.39 14.80
C SER A 157 22.30 -27.65 14.66
N LYS A 158 22.30 -28.52 15.67
CA LYS A 158 22.74 -29.91 15.46
C LYS A 158 21.53 -30.74 14.99
N PRO A 159 21.61 -31.43 13.85
CA PRO A 159 20.59 -32.41 13.49
C PRO A 159 20.61 -33.52 14.54
N LYS A 160 19.44 -33.84 15.10
CA LYS A 160 19.26 -34.99 16.00
C LYS A 160 19.38 -36.25 15.15
N ALA A 161 20.49 -36.97 15.27
CA ALA A 161 20.58 -38.34 14.75
C ALA A 161 19.48 -39.18 15.44
N LYS A 162 18.61 -39.77 14.62
CA LYS A 162 17.50 -40.61 15.08
C LYS A 162 18.05 -42.01 15.39
N PRO A 163 17.64 -42.67 16.50
CA PRO A 163 17.96 -44.07 16.74
C PRO A 163 17.31 -44.99 15.70
#